data_AF-A0A532AZW7-F1
#
_entry.id   AF-A0A532AZW7-F1
#
_cell.length_a   1.000
_cell.length_b   1.000
_cell.length_c   1.000
_cell.angle_alpha   90.00
_cell.angle_beta   90.00
_cell.angle_gamma   90.00
#
_symmetry.space_group_name_H-M   'P 1'
#
loop_
_entity.id
_entity.type
_entity.pdbx_description
1 polymer ?
#
loop_
_entity_poly.entity_id
_entity_poly.type
_entity_poly.pdbx_seq_one_letter_code
_entity_poly.pdbx_strand_id
1 'polypeptide(L)'
;LAGSRARLPELPKKASKADIAITRGLGDSMALKRACHDARIHTRLAPEGKAARAIYDAVEQARVEAIGSRAMQGVADNIGSMLEDKYARANLVDVKDKADAPIEEALALMVREKLTGRTAPKSGERLVDLWRPWVEEKASADLDGLSAKLDDQQAFARVVRDMLASMEMAEELGDDQETEDSEDNDENQPQGEEQSE
;
A
#
# COMPACT_ATOMS: atom_id res chain seq x y z
N LEU A 1 -2.99 11.94 -6.99
CA LEU A 1 -2.84 13.42 -6.87
C LEU A 1 -1.97 13.92 -8.01
N ALA A 2 -2.36 14.99 -8.70
CA ALA A 2 -1.52 15.69 -9.66
C ALA A 2 -1.20 17.07 -9.09
N GLY A 3 -0.05 17.19 -8.42
CA GLY A 3 0.29 18.39 -7.62
C GLY A 3 -0.72 18.61 -6.48
N SER A 4 -1.40 19.76 -6.49
CA SER A 4 -2.43 20.13 -5.51
C SER A 4 -3.85 19.67 -5.89
N ARG A 5 -4.04 18.98 -7.03
CA ARG A 5 -5.35 18.53 -7.50
C ARG A 5 -5.57 17.04 -7.25
N ALA A 6 -6.68 16.69 -6.62
CA ALA A 6 -7.19 15.32 -6.57
C ALA A 6 -8.08 15.05 -7.78
N ARG A 7 -7.93 13.88 -8.40
CA ARG A 7 -8.82 13.38 -9.44
C ARG A 7 -9.62 12.24 -8.82
N LEU A 8 -10.93 12.41 -8.77
CA LEU A 8 -11.86 11.39 -8.30
C LEU A 8 -12.62 10.79 -9.48
N PRO A 9 -13.12 9.56 -9.38
CA PRO A 9 -14.00 8.98 -10.39
C PRO A 9 -15.22 9.86 -10.65
N GLU A 10 -15.70 9.89 -11.88
CA GLU A 10 -16.97 10.54 -12.18
C GLU A 10 -18.12 9.77 -11.55
N LEU A 11 -18.99 10.51 -10.86
CA LEU A 11 -20.22 9.95 -10.31
C LEU A 11 -21.27 9.77 -11.41
N PRO A 12 -22.10 8.72 -11.35
CA PRO A 12 -23.24 8.59 -12.25
C PRO A 12 -24.22 9.75 -12.04
N LYS A 13 -24.96 10.13 -13.08
CA LYS A 13 -25.94 11.24 -13.05
C LYS A 13 -26.95 11.14 -11.89
N LYS A 14 -27.30 9.91 -11.50
CA LYS A 14 -28.12 9.61 -10.32
C LYS A 14 -27.28 8.81 -9.33
N ALA A 15 -26.37 9.49 -8.65
CA ALA A 15 -25.51 8.90 -7.65
C ALA A 15 -26.33 8.34 -6.47
N SER A 16 -26.08 7.08 -6.15
CA SER A 16 -26.57 6.46 -4.92
C SER A 16 -25.81 6.98 -3.71
N LYS A 17 -26.33 6.72 -2.51
CA LYS A 17 -25.58 7.02 -1.27
C LYS A 17 -24.24 6.29 -1.20
N ALA A 18 -24.18 5.07 -1.74
CA ALA A 18 -22.95 4.30 -1.80
C ALA A 18 -21.91 4.97 -2.72
N ASP A 19 -22.31 5.40 -3.92
CA ASP A 19 -21.41 6.08 -4.86
C ASP A 19 -20.77 7.33 -4.22
N ILE A 20 -21.57 8.10 -3.48
CA ILE A 20 -21.11 9.28 -2.75
C ILE A 20 -20.13 8.89 -1.64
N ALA A 21 -20.46 7.88 -0.82
CA ALA A 21 -19.60 7.44 0.28
C ALA A 21 -18.25 6.91 -0.22
N ILE A 22 -18.25 6.11 -1.29
CA ILE A 22 -17.04 5.59 -1.96
C ILE A 22 -16.17 6.74 -2.48
N THR A 23 -16.79 7.69 -3.20
CA THR A 23 -16.07 8.84 -3.76
C THR A 23 -15.48 9.74 -2.67
N ARG A 24 -16.22 9.92 -1.57
CA ARG A 24 -15.70 10.60 -0.37
C ARG A 24 -14.54 9.85 0.26
N GLY A 25 -14.63 8.52 0.36
CA GLY A 25 -13.55 7.69 0.92
C GLY A 25 -12.26 7.81 0.12
N LEU A 26 -12.36 7.83 -1.22
CA LEU A 26 -11.22 8.10 -2.11
C LEU A 26 -10.63 9.50 -1.86
N GLY A 27 -11.49 10.50 -1.69
CA GLY A 27 -11.06 11.86 -1.37
C GLY A 27 -10.36 11.96 -0.01
N ASP A 28 -10.95 11.35 1.02
CA ASP A 28 -10.42 11.31 2.38
C ASP A 28 -9.07 10.58 2.41
N SER A 29 -8.95 9.44 1.74
CA SER A 29 -7.69 8.69 1.60
C SER A 29 -6.59 9.52 0.95
N MET A 30 -6.88 10.23 -0.15
CA MET A 30 -5.91 11.13 -0.79
C MET A 30 -5.51 12.31 0.11
N ALA A 31 -6.47 12.87 0.84
CA ALA A 31 -6.22 13.99 1.77
C ALA A 31 -5.36 13.56 2.95
N LEU A 32 -5.66 12.40 3.55
CA LEU A 32 -4.88 11.82 4.64
C LEU A 32 -3.47 11.47 4.20
N LYS A 33 -3.30 10.87 3.02
CA LYS A 33 -1.97 10.65 2.46
C LYS A 33 -1.20 11.97 2.37
N ARG A 34 -1.80 13.02 1.81
CA ARG A 34 -1.14 14.33 1.72
C ARG A 34 -0.79 14.92 3.11
N ALA A 35 -1.62 14.69 4.12
CA ALA A 35 -1.46 15.28 5.44
C ALA A 35 -0.49 14.50 6.35
N CYS A 36 -0.47 13.16 6.24
CA CYS A 36 0.18 12.27 7.20
C CYS A 36 1.37 11.50 6.62
N HIS A 37 1.65 11.60 5.31
CA HIS A 37 2.75 10.95 4.62
C HIS A 37 3.88 11.93 4.29
N ASP A 38 5.09 11.60 4.73
CA ASP A 38 6.34 12.15 4.26
C ASP A 38 6.93 11.23 3.18
N ALA A 39 6.91 11.72 1.93
CA ALA A 39 7.43 10.98 0.79
C ALA A 39 8.95 10.72 0.87
N ARG A 40 9.73 11.59 1.52
CA ARG A 40 11.19 11.43 1.63
C ARG A 40 11.53 10.30 2.59
N ILE A 41 10.83 10.23 3.73
CA ILE A 41 10.99 9.13 4.69
C ILE A 41 10.61 7.81 4.03
N HIS A 42 9.48 7.78 3.32
CA HIS A 42 8.98 6.61 2.61
C HIS A 42 9.97 6.09 1.58
N THR A 43 10.44 6.94 0.67
CA THR A 43 11.39 6.55 -0.37
C THR A 43 12.72 6.07 0.22
N ARG A 44 13.21 6.71 1.29
CA ARG A 44 14.48 6.34 1.92
C ARG A 44 14.43 4.99 2.64
N LEU A 45 13.29 4.63 3.22
CA LEU A 45 13.15 3.40 4.01
C LEU A 45 12.55 2.24 3.24
N ALA A 46 12.03 2.50 2.04
CA ALA A 46 11.41 1.48 1.24
C ALA A 46 12.37 0.31 0.93
N PRO A 47 11.88 -0.94 0.95
CA PRO A 47 12.65 -2.10 0.55
C PRO A 47 12.91 -2.11 -0.96
N GLU A 48 13.92 -2.87 -1.38
CA GLU A 48 14.33 -3.02 -2.79
C GLU A 48 13.46 -4.05 -3.53
N GLY A 49 13.22 -5.22 -2.91
CA GLY A 49 12.43 -6.31 -3.48
C GLY A 49 10.99 -5.88 -3.81
N LYS A 50 10.52 -6.23 -5.01
CA LYS A 50 9.24 -5.77 -5.56
C LYS A 50 8.05 -6.18 -4.67
N ALA A 51 8.02 -7.42 -4.18
CA ALA A 51 6.95 -7.89 -3.32
C ALA A 51 6.97 -7.18 -1.96
N ALA A 52 8.15 -7.09 -1.33
CA ALA A 52 8.34 -6.34 -0.09
C ALA A 52 7.93 -4.87 -0.24
N ARG A 53 8.22 -4.26 -1.39
CA ARG A 53 7.84 -2.87 -1.70
C ARG A 53 6.34 -2.69 -1.82
N ALA A 54 5.64 -3.62 -2.48
CA ALA A 54 4.17 -3.60 -2.58
C ALA A 54 3.52 -3.67 -1.19
N ILE A 55 4.02 -4.55 -0.32
CA ILE A 55 3.56 -4.65 1.08
C ILE A 55 3.83 -3.35 1.84
N TYR A 56 5.06 -2.82 1.75
CA TYR A 56 5.45 -1.58 2.42
C TYR A 56 4.54 -0.40 2.03
N ASP A 57 4.25 -0.27 0.73
CA ASP A 57 3.40 0.78 0.19
C ASP A 57 1.93 0.62 0.64
N ALA A 58 1.41 -0.62 0.65
CA ALA A 58 0.05 -0.92 1.08
C ALA A 58 -0.16 -0.70 2.59
N VAL A 59 0.81 -1.12 3.41
CA VAL A 59 0.80 -0.94 4.86
C VAL A 59 0.92 0.53 5.25
N GLU A 60 1.73 1.32 4.54
CA GLU A 60 1.77 2.77 4.74
C GLU A 60 0.43 3.44 4.41
N GLN A 61 -0.23 2.99 3.33
CA GLN A 61 -1.56 3.49 2.99
C GLN A 61 -2.58 3.19 4.12
N ALA A 62 -2.52 1.99 4.69
CA ALA A 62 -3.34 1.62 5.85
C ALA A 62 -3.02 2.50 7.08
N ARG A 63 -1.74 2.85 7.31
CA ARG A 63 -1.32 3.74 8.41
C ARG A 63 -1.96 5.12 8.30
N VAL A 64 -1.83 5.78 7.15
CA VAL A 64 -2.37 7.15 6.97
C VAL A 64 -3.90 7.17 7.06
N GLU A 65 -4.56 6.14 6.56
CA GLU A 65 -6.01 5.97 6.67
C GLU A 65 -6.45 5.69 8.11
N ALA A 66 -5.66 4.94 8.88
CA ALA A 66 -5.93 4.65 10.27
C ALA A 66 -5.83 5.90 11.16
N ILE A 67 -4.86 6.80 10.91
CA ILE A 67 -4.75 8.08 11.62
C ILE A 67 -6.06 8.88 11.48
N GLY A 68 -6.53 9.06 10.25
CA GLY A 68 -7.78 9.77 10.00
C GLY A 68 -9.00 9.07 10.56
N SER A 69 -9.04 7.74 10.44
CA SER A 69 -10.16 6.92 10.91
C SER A 69 -10.34 6.96 12.42
N ARG A 70 -9.24 7.01 13.19
CA ARG A 70 -9.28 7.12 14.65
C ARG A 70 -9.75 8.49 15.12
N ALA A 71 -9.42 9.54 14.38
CA ALA A 71 -9.79 10.91 14.73
C ALA A 71 -11.22 11.27 14.31
N MET A 72 -11.73 10.69 13.22
CA MET A 72 -12.97 11.13 12.58
C MET A 72 -13.82 9.92 12.13
N GLN A 73 -14.90 9.64 12.86
CA GLN A 73 -15.80 8.53 12.57
C GLN A 73 -16.37 8.56 11.14
N GLY A 74 -16.77 9.75 10.65
CA GLY A 74 -17.30 9.90 9.30
C GLY A 74 -16.27 9.62 8.20
N VAL A 75 -14.99 9.91 8.44
CA VAL A 75 -13.89 9.54 7.52
C VAL A 75 -13.69 8.04 7.54
N ALA A 76 -13.72 7.44 8.73
CA ALA A 76 -13.59 6.01 8.91
C ALA A 76 -14.71 5.24 8.17
N ASP A 77 -15.94 5.76 8.16
CA ASP A 77 -17.07 5.16 7.44
C ASP A 77 -16.94 5.30 5.92
N ASN A 78 -16.46 6.44 5.44
CA ASN A 78 -16.18 6.65 4.01
C ASN A 78 -15.07 5.71 3.51
N ILE A 79 -13.97 5.60 4.27
CA ILE A 79 -12.86 4.66 3.97
C ILE A 79 -13.37 3.22 3.98
N GLY A 80 -14.20 2.84 4.96
CA GLY A 80 -14.83 1.52 4.98
C GLY A 80 -15.65 1.23 3.72
N SER A 81 -16.46 2.19 3.27
CA SER A 81 -17.25 2.06 2.04
C SER A 81 -16.37 1.95 0.78
N MET A 82 -15.29 2.73 0.72
CA MET A 82 -14.31 2.67 -0.36
C MET A 82 -13.60 1.30 -0.41
N LEU A 83 -13.18 0.77 0.74
CA LEU A 83 -12.50 -0.54 0.80
C LEU A 83 -13.44 -1.68 0.44
N GLU A 84 -14.69 -1.65 0.94
CA GLU A 84 -15.72 -2.64 0.57
C GLU A 84 -15.89 -2.71 -0.96
N ASP A 85 -15.97 -1.54 -1.61
CA ASP A 85 -16.10 -1.44 -3.06
C ASP A 85 -14.83 -1.88 -3.80
N LYS A 86 -13.64 -1.48 -3.32
CA LYS A 86 -12.34 -1.88 -3.88
C LYS A 86 -12.22 -3.41 -3.95
N TYR A 87 -12.45 -4.09 -2.82
CA TYR A 87 -12.26 -5.54 -2.74
C TYR A 87 -13.38 -6.32 -3.42
N ALA A 88 -14.60 -5.78 -3.45
CA ALA A 88 -15.70 -6.38 -4.22
C ALA A 88 -15.39 -6.37 -5.73
N ARG A 89 -14.86 -5.26 -6.27
CA ARG A 89 -14.46 -5.18 -7.69
C ARG A 89 -13.27 -6.07 -8.04
N ALA A 90 -12.37 -6.30 -7.09
CA ALA A 90 -11.24 -7.21 -7.25
C ALA A 90 -11.63 -8.70 -7.18
N ASN A 91 -12.92 -9.01 -6.94
CA ASN A 91 -13.45 -10.37 -6.82
C ASN A 91 -12.76 -11.24 -5.75
N LEU A 92 -12.30 -10.61 -4.66
CA LEU A 92 -11.60 -11.29 -3.58
C LEU A 92 -12.54 -12.01 -2.60
N VAL A 93 -13.85 -11.84 -2.77
CA VAL A 93 -14.89 -12.54 -1.99
C VAL A 93 -14.75 -14.07 -2.14
N ASP A 94 -14.38 -14.53 -3.34
CA ASP A 94 -14.34 -15.95 -3.69
C ASP A 94 -12.92 -16.53 -3.72
N VAL A 95 -11.93 -15.84 -3.16
CA VAL A 95 -10.54 -16.31 -3.15
C VAL A 95 -10.40 -17.59 -2.31
N LYS A 96 -9.76 -18.61 -2.90
CA LYS A 96 -9.62 -19.94 -2.28
C LYS A 96 -8.18 -20.33 -1.98
N ASP A 97 -7.25 -19.88 -2.80
CA ASP A 97 -5.84 -20.21 -2.72
C ASP A 97 -4.99 -18.95 -2.51
N LYS A 98 -3.85 -19.10 -1.83
CA LYS A 98 -2.90 -18.01 -1.59
C LYS A 98 -2.27 -17.50 -2.88
N ALA A 99 -2.15 -18.35 -3.90
CA ALA A 99 -1.63 -17.98 -5.22
C ALA A 99 -2.47 -16.87 -5.89
N ASP A 100 -3.77 -16.83 -5.61
CA ASP A 100 -4.71 -15.84 -6.17
C ASP A 100 -5.03 -14.70 -5.16
N ALA A 101 -4.31 -14.65 -4.04
CA ALA A 101 -4.64 -13.80 -2.89
C ALA A 101 -3.49 -12.82 -2.58
N PRO A 102 -3.56 -11.56 -3.04
CA PRO A 102 -2.48 -10.59 -2.84
C PRO A 102 -2.19 -10.35 -1.35
N ILE A 103 -0.99 -10.72 -0.92
CA ILE A 103 -0.56 -10.64 0.49
C ILE A 103 -0.48 -9.19 0.99
N GLU A 104 -0.09 -8.26 0.12
CA GLU A 104 0.01 -6.83 0.42
C GLU A 104 -1.35 -6.24 0.83
N GLU A 105 -2.42 -6.69 0.19
CA GLU A 105 -3.79 -6.27 0.51
C GLU A 105 -4.28 -6.92 1.80
N ALA A 106 -3.96 -8.20 2.02
CA ALA A 106 -4.29 -8.91 3.26
C ALA A 106 -3.61 -8.24 4.45
N LEU A 107 -2.32 -7.95 4.35
CA LEU A 107 -1.55 -7.33 5.42
C LEU A 107 -1.99 -5.89 5.69
N ALA A 108 -2.30 -5.11 4.65
CA ALA A 108 -2.87 -3.78 4.81
C ALA A 108 -4.21 -3.82 5.57
N LEU A 109 -5.08 -4.78 5.27
CA LEU A 109 -6.35 -4.98 6.00
C LEU A 109 -6.13 -5.40 7.45
N MET A 110 -5.19 -6.32 7.72
CA MET A 110 -4.84 -6.73 9.08
C MET A 110 -4.26 -5.58 9.91
N VAL A 111 -3.35 -4.80 9.32
CA VAL A 111 -2.79 -3.59 9.97
C VAL A 111 -3.89 -2.58 10.24
N ARG A 112 -4.77 -2.31 9.28
CA ARG A 112 -5.93 -1.42 9.49
C ARG A 112 -6.80 -1.89 10.65
N GLU A 113 -7.13 -3.19 10.69
CA GLU A 113 -7.93 -3.77 11.77
C GLU A 113 -7.25 -3.57 13.12
N LYS A 114 -5.94 -3.83 13.20
CA LYS A 114 -5.15 -3.62 14.43
C LYS A 114 -5.12 -2.17 14.89
N LEU A 115 -4.90 -1.23 13.95
CA LEU A 115 -4.74 0.19 14.27
C LEU A 115 -6.06 0.90 14.60
N THR A 116 -7.18 0.43 14.04
CA THR A 116 -8.48 1.10 14.15
C THR A 116 -9.51 0.35 14.99
N GLY A 117 -9.30 -0.95 15.23
CA GLY A 117 -10.29 -1.84 15.85
C GLY A 117 -11.50 -2.16 14.96
N ARG A 118 -11.52 -1.67 13.71
CA ARG A 118 -12.59 -1.96 12.75
C ARG A 118 -12.24 -3.21 11.98
N THR A 119 -13.16 -4.18 11.93
CA THR A 119 -13.00 -5.40 11.15
C THR A 119 -12.71 -5.10 9.68
N ALA A 120 -12.13 -6.08 8.99
CA ALA A 120 -12.06 -6.09 7.54
C ALA A 120 -13.45 -5.89 6.90
N PRO A 121 -13.53 -5.24 5.71
CA PRO A 121 -14.75 -5.21 4.91
C PRO A 121 -15.18 -6.64 4.54
N LYS A 122 -16.48 -6.87 4.32
CA LYS A 122 -17.00 -8.20 4.01
C LYS A 122 -16.36 -8.77 2.74
N SER A 123 -16.12 -7.91 1.75
CA SER A 123 -15.47 -8.29 0.50
C SER A 123 -13.98 -8.62 0.62
N GLY A 124 -13.34 -8.31 1.74
CA GLY A 124 -11.94 -8.63 2.04
C GLY A 124 -11.74 -9.62 3.20
N GLU A 125 -12.81 -10.03 3.87
CA GLU A 125 -12.75 -10.92 5.04
C GLU A 125 -12.06 -12.25 4.70
N ARG A 126 -12.45 -12.86 3.58
CA ARG A 126 -11.87 -14.14 3.13
C ARG A 126 -10.37 -14.06 2.83
N LEU A 127 -9.93 -12.94 2.24
CA LEU A 127 -8.52 -12.67 1.96
C LEU A 127 -7.72 -12.61 3.27
N VAL A 128 -8.23 -11.89 4.26
CA VAL A 128 -7.59 -11.76 5.56
C VAL A 128 -7.53 -13.12 6.27
N ASP A 129 -8.62 -13.87 6.30
CA ASP A 129 -8.69 -15.18 6.97
C ASP A 129 -7.69 -16.20 6.41
N LEU A 130 -7.42 -16.12 5.09
CA LEU A 130 -6.46 -17.00 4.43
C LEU A 130 -5.01 -16.74 4.86
N TRP A 131 -4.67 -15.47 5.08
CA TRP A 131 -3.30 -15.05 5.41
C TRP A 131 -3.05 -14.95 6.91
N ARG A 132 -4.09 -14.65 7.71
CA ARG A 132 -3.99 -14.39 9.15
C ARG A 132 -3.18 -15.43 9.91
N PRO A 133 -3.40 -16.76 9.76
CA PRO A 133 -2.64 -17.75 10.53
C PRO A 133 -1.12 -17.65 10.29
N TRP A 134 -0.72 -17.44 9.04
CA TRP A 134 0.69 -17.34 8.66
C TRP A 134 1.31 -16.01 9.11
N VAL A 135 0.57 -14.90 8.99
CA VAL A 135 1.04 -13.59 9.45
C VAL A 135 1.16 -13.56 10.97
N GLU A 136 0.21 -14.13 11.72
CA GLU A 136 0.27 -14.19 13.19
C GLU A 136 1.42 -15.07 13.68
N GLU A 137 1.72 -16.17 12.97
CA GLU A 137 2.88 -17.01 13.25
C GLU A 137 4.21 -16.26 13.05
N LYS A 138 4.35 -15.50 11.95
CA LYS A 138 5.62 -14.88 11.56
C LYS A 138 5.84 -13.48 12.15
N ALA A 139 4.79 -12.71 12.39
CA ALA A 139 4.85 -11.26 12.52
C ALA A 139 3.93 -10.66 13.62
N SER A 140 3.34 -11.48 14.50
CA SER A 140 2.40 -10.99 15.53
C SER A 140 3.01 -9.93 16.46
N ALA A 141 4.25 -10.12 16.91
CA ALA A 141 4.92 -9.17 17.80
C ALA A 141 5.13 -7.79 17.13
N ASP A 142 5.50 -7.78 15.86
CA ASP A 142 5.70 -6.54 15.10
C ASP A 142 4.37 -5.81 14.87
N LEU A 143 3.30 -6.55 14.53
CA LEU A 143 1.94 -6.01 14.39
C LEU A 143 1.44 -5.34 15.68
N ASP A 144 1.73 -5.91 16.84
CA ASP A 144 1.38 -5.34 18.13
C ASP A 144 2.12 -4.02 18.40
N GLY A 145 3.38 -3.92 17.94
CA GLY A 145 4.21 -2.73 18.06
C GLY A 145 3.75 -1.54 17.22
N LEU A 146 3.04 -1.77 16.10
CA LEU A 146 2.64 -0.73 15.15
C LEU A 146 1.78 0.38 15.78
N SER A 147 0.85 0.02 16.68
CA SER A 147 -0.07 0.98 17.30
C SER A 147 0.63 2.07 18.08
N ALA A 148 1.76 1.75 18.73
CA ALA A 148 2.55 2.70 19.50
C ALA A 148 3.37 3.65 18.62
N LYS A 149 3.53 3.35 17.33
CA LYS A 149 4.34 4.11 16.37
C LYS A 149 3.49 4.81 15.30
N LEU A 150 2.17 4.76 15.41
CA LEU A 150 1.23 5.25 14.39
C LEU A 150 1.55 6.67 13.88
N ASP A 151 1.85 7.59 14.79
CA ASP A 151 2.09 9.02 14.49
C ASP A 151 3.55 9.33 14.11
N ASP A 152 4.46 8.37 14.20
CA ASP A 152 5.87 8.50 13.80
C ASP A 152 6.14 7.59 12.59
N GLN A 153 6.05 8.16 11.39
CA GLN A 153 6.25 7.41 10.14
C GLN A 153 7.62 6.74 10.06
N GLN A 154 8.69 7.34 10.59
CA GLN A 154 10.01 6.73 10.54
C GLN A 154 10.08 5.51 11.45
N ALA A 155 9.55 5.61 12.67
CA ALA A 155 9.51 4.49 13.59
C ALA A 155 8.58 3.38 13.09
N PHE A 156 7.40 3.74 12.56
CA PHE A 156 6.46 2.80 11.96
C PHE A 156 7.09 2.04 10.80
N ALA A 157 7.74 2.75 9.87
CA ALA A 157 8.39 2.15 8.72
C ALA A 157 9.51 1.16 9.10
N ARG A 158 10.22 1.39 10.21
CA ARG A 158 11.23 0.44 10.71
C ARG A 158 10.59 -0.85 11.19
N VAL A 159 9.51 -0.76 11.98
CA VAL A 159 8.75 -1.96 12.42
C VAL A 159 8.20 -2.73 11.21
N VAL A 160 7.72 -2.05 10.16
CA VAL A 160 7.27 -2.72 8.93
C VAL A 160 8.42 -3.45 8.23
N ARG A 161 9.64 -2.91 8.25
CA ARG A 161 10.81 -3.60 7.69
C ARG A 161 11.21 -4.83 8.52
N ASP A 162 11.15 -4.72 9.83
CA ASP A 162 11.43 -5.85 10.73
C ASP A 162 10.40 -6.96 10.49
N MET A 163 9.12 -6.59 10.34
CA MET A 163 8.03 -7.50 9.98
C MET A 163 8.28 -8.20 8.63
N LEU A 164 8.72 -7.47 7.61
CA LEU A 164 9.08 -8.03 6.30
C LEU A 164 10.25 -9.02 6.40
N ALA A 165 11.22 -8.75 7.28
CA ALA A 165 12.33 -9.67 7.54
C ALA A 165 11.88 -10.94 8.26
N SER A 166 11.04 -10.82 9.29
CA SER A 166 10.47 -11.96 10.01
C SER A 166 9.65 -12.90 9.12
N MET A 167 9.05 -12.36 8.06
CA MET A 167 8.28 -13.10 7.07
C MET A 167 9.14 -13.75 5.97
N GLU A 168 10.47 -13.66 6.05
CA GLU A 168 11.43 -14.14 5.01
C GLU A 168 11.21 -13.50 3.62
N MET A 169 10.31 -12.52 3.52
CA MET A 169 10.16 -11.64 2.36
C MET A 169 11.39 -10.73 2.19
N ALA A 170 12.36 -10.83 3.12
CA ALA A 170 13.65 -10.20 3.06
C ALA A 170 14.70 -10.97 2.23
N GLU A 171 14.52 -12.26 1.93
CA GLU A 171 15.49 -12.97 1.09
C GLU A 171 15.39 -12.56 -0.40
N GLU A 172 14.26 -11.99 -0.83
CA GLU A 172 14.18 -11.21 -2.08
C GLU A 172 14.87 -9.82 -2.01
N LEU A 173 15.46 -9.42 -0.87
CA LEU A 173 16.22 -8.16 -0.73
C LEU A 173 17.70 -8.30 -1.11
N GLY A 174 18.14 -9.46 -1.60
CA GLY A 174 19.53 -9.72 -1.97
C GLY A 174 19.78 -10.33 -3.36
N ASP A 175 18.76 -10.93 -3.99
CA ASP A 175 18.97 -11.78 -5.18
C ASP A 175 18.71 -11.09 -6.54
N ASP A 176 18.24 -9.84 -6.56
CA ASP A 176 18.17 -9.02 -7.79
C ASP A 176 19.43 -8.13 -7.98
N GLN A 177 20.55 -8.49 -7.33
CA GLN A 177 21.89 -7.98 -7.64
C GLN A 177 22.73 -9.00 -8.42
N GLU A 178 22.14 -9.74 -9.35
CA GLU A 178 22.89 -10.37 -10.44
C GLU A 178 22.84 -9.47 -11.69
N THR A 179 23.82 -8.56 -11.73
CA THR A 179 24.58 -8.14 -12.93
C THR A 179 23.82 -7.70 -14.19
N GLU A 180 23.82 -6.38 -14.43
CA GLU A 180 24.32 -5.82 -15.70
C GLU A 180 25.14 -4.55 -15.39
N ASP A 181 26.34 -4.78 -14.88
CA ASP A 181 27.45 -3.82 -14.95
C ASP A 181 28.35 -4.33 -16.10
N SER A 182 28.12 -3.82 -17.31
CA SER A 182 28.91 -4.02 -18.53
C SER A 182 28.31 -3.13 -19.63
N GLU A 183 28.97 -2.18 -20.29
CA GLU A 183 30.35 -1.76 -20.32
C GLU A 183 30.34 -0.29 -20.74
N ASP A 184 31.17 0.49 -20.06
CA ASP A 184 31.72 1.73 -20.58
C ASP A 184 32.60 1.34 -21.78
N ASN A 185 32.21 1.71 -23.01
CA ASN A 185 33.19 1.80 -24.10
C ASN A 185 32.93 3.02 -24.98
N ASP A 186 33.82 3.97 -24.74
CA ASP A 186 34.09 5.20 -25.43
C ASP A 186 34.70 4.90 -26.81
N GLU A 187 33.98 5.14 -27.90
CA GLU A 187 34.58 5.36 -29.22
C GLU A 187 34.00 6.61 -29.90
N ASN A 188 34.56 7.72 -29.47
CA ASN A 188 34.75 8.94 -30.25
C ASN A 188 35.44 8.64 -31.61
N GLN A 189 34.80 8.94 -32.75
CA GLN A 189 35.31 9.91 -33.76
C GLN A 189 34.47 10.00 -35.08
N PRO A 190 34.63 11.10 -35.85
CA PRO A 190 33.60 11.69 -36.71
C PRO A 190 33.86 11.58 -38.23
N GLN A 191 32.82 11.82 -39.04
CA GLN A 191 32.81 12.23 -40.47
C GLN A 191 31.41 12.82 -40.70
N GLY A 192 31.15 14.04 -41.19
CA GLY A 192 31.88 14.90 -42.10
C GLY A 192 31.01 15.11 -43.36
N GLU A 193 30.34 16.27 -43.47
CA GLU A 193 29.88 16.95 -44.71
C GLU A 193 28.84 16.18 -45.58
N GLU A 194 27.89 16.72 -46.36
CA GLU A 194 27.45 18.05 -46.82
C GLU A 194 26.12 17.83 -47.60
N GLN A 195 25.28 18.87 -47.67
CA GLN A 195 24.42 19.30 -48.81
C GLN A 195 23.20 18.49 -49.36
N SER A 196 22.10 19.26 -49.49
CA SER A 196 21.00 19.21 -50.50
C SER A 196 19.99 18.05 -50.40
N GLU A 197 18.66 18.20 -50.46
CA GLU A 197 17.73 19.18 -51.03
C GLU A 197 16.56 19.49 -50.06
#